data_AF-A0A955L5F1-F1
#
_entry.id   AF-A0A955L5F1-F1
#
_cell.length_a   1.000
_cell.length_b   1.000
_cell.length_c   1.000
_cell.angle_alpha   90.00
_cell.angle_beta   90.00
_cell.angle_gamma   90.00
#
_symmetry.space_group_name_H-M   'P 1'
#
loop_
_entity.id
_entity.type
_entity.pdbx_description
1 polymer ?
#
loop_
_entity_poly.entity_id
_entity_poly.type
_entity_poly.pdbx_seq_one_letter_code
_entity_poly.pdbx_strand_id
1 'polypeptide(L)'
;MALSNNNYNQAVLDKVNRPHKKRSTNSKSTAIFIVVILVIFIFVIGLAFSGKKDNNSDSEISVSPTPVVTPTVEPTSEASNRADDIVILDITGDTDAEAIANNIYYVTQNGEDKLFYLVPILDDEDNVTYEGYITTGNYSFESQEYADLNNPIRIASIPTTLTYIVDFKITSDNSEIYISVVERISEFIEKNVLYKIDLQSKNSTEVWSRILHDESYEDLYGSITINGTIDKWIEATMLECFGCDGDVDSGVLIININNGNDLLLGDATDLTFDTESSTIEYTVAGARKTSTLP
;
A
#
# COMPACT_ATOMS: atom_id res chain seq x y z
N MET A 1 35.52 -56.44 -9.19
CA MET A 1 36.32 -55.47 -9.97
C MET A 1 35.42 -54.29 -10.27
N ALA A 2 35.84 -53.12 -9.81
CA ALA A 2 35.08 -51.88 -9.77
C ALA A 2 35.32 -51.02 -11.02
N LEU A 3 34.26 -50.34 -11.49
CA LEU A 3 34.26 -49.16 -12.36
C LEU A 3 33.05 -48.33 -11.87
N SER A 4 33.19 -47.43 -10.89
CA SER A 4 33.76 -46.07 -10.90
C SER A 4 32.89 -45.02 -11.63
N ASN A 5 31.94 -44.47 -10.87
CA ASN A 5 31.27 -43.18 -11.07
C ASN A 5 32.31 -42.05 -11.23
N ASN A 6 32.22 -41.22 -12.28
CA ASN A 6 32.92 -39.92 -12.27
C ASN A 6 32.44 -38.88 -13.31
N ASN A 7 31.14 -38.54 -13.36
CA ASN A 7 30.65 -37.45 -14.23
C ASN A 7 29.89 -36.32 -13.50
N TYR A 8 29.99 -36.22 -12.17
CA TYR A 8 29.24 -35.19 -11.42
C TYR A 8 30.09 -34.00 -10.92
N ASN A 9 31.42 -33.98 -11.18
CA ASN A 9 32.33 -32.99 -10.60
C ASN A 9 33.01 -32.02 -11.59
N GLN A 10 32.61 -31.99 -12.87
CA GLN A 10 33.17 -31.03 -13.84
C GLN A 10 32.34 -29.75 -14.04
N ALA A 11 31.07 -29.71 -13.61
CA ALA A 11 30.23 -28.51 -13.75
C ALA A 11 30.44 -27.46 -12.64
N VAL A 12 31.11 -27.83 -11.53
CA VAL A 12 31.29 -26.96 -10.35
C VAL A 12 32.60 -26.15 -10.41
N LEU A 13 33.54 -26.49 -11.30
CA LEU A 13 34.85 -25.81 -11.38
C LEU A 13 34.94 -24.69 -12.44
N ASP A 14 33.96 -24.54 -13.33
CA ASP A 14 33.98 -23.49 -14.37
C ASP A 14 33.31 -22.15 -13.96
N LYS A 15 32.75 -22.05 -12.74
CA LYS A 15 32.19 -20.79 -12.21
C LYS A 15 33.18 -19.93 -11.42
N VAL A 16 34.41 -20.39 -11.15
CA VAL A 16 35.36 -19.67 -10.27
C VAL A 16 36.39 -18.81 -11.04
N ASN A 17 36.46 -18.87 -12.37
CA ASN A 17 37.45 -18.12 -13.16
C ASN A 17 36.85 -17.28 -14.30
N ARG A 18 36.10 -16.22 -13.98
CA ARG A 18 35.87 -15.12 -14.94
C ARG A 18 36.60 -13.84 -14.49
N PRO A 19 37.42 -13.21 -15.36
CA PRO A 19 38.18 -12.03 -15.00
C PRO A 19 37.30 -10.77 -14.98
N HIS A 20 37.45 -9.95 -13.93
CA HIS A 20 36.79 -8.66 -13.78
C HIS A 20 37.16 -7.69 -14.93
N LYS A 21 36.13 -7.17 -15.61
CA LYS A 21 36.23 -6.10 -16.60
C LYS A 21 36.40 -4.76 -15.88
N LYS A 22 37.58 -4.13 -16.00
CA LYS A 22 37.88 -2.78 -15.50
C LYS A 22 36.91 -1.75 -16.09
N ARG A 23 36.19 -1.01 -15.22
CA ARG A 23 35.40 0.17 -15.59
C ARG A 23 36.29 1.41 -15.51
N SER A 24 36.34 2.16 -16.61
CA SER A 24 37.14 3.37 -16.82
C SER A 24 36.56 4.57 -16.04
N THR A 25 37.39 5.26 -15.27
CA THR A 25 37.06 6.50 -14.55
C THR A 25 37.46 7.71 -15.40
N ASN A 26 36.49 8.49 -15.88
CA ASN A 26 36.71 9.86 -16.35
C ASN A 26 35.40 10.68 -16.21
N SER A 27 35.15 11.27 -15.04
CA SER A 27 34.24 12.43 -14.89
C SER A 27 34.39 13.11 -13.52
N LYS A 28 35.61 13.49 -13.10
CA LYS A 28 35.81 14.22 -11.83
C LYS A 28 35.69 15.74 -11.95
N SER A 29 35.57 16.30 -13.16
CA SER A 29 35.46 17.77 -13.34
C SER A 29 34.03 18.31 -13.36
N THR A 30 33.01 17.49 -13.58
CA THR A 30 31.60 17.95 -13.64
C THR A 30 30.94 18.05 -12.26
N ALA A 31 31.38 17.25 -11.29
CA ALA A 31 30.79 17.23 -9.94
C ALA A 31 31.14 18.46 -9.09
N ILE A 32 32.28 19.11 -9.34
CA ILE A 32 32.75 20.25 -8.53
C ILE A 32 31.96 21.54 -8.86
N PHE A 33 31.45 21.68 -10.08
CA PHE A 33 30.68 22.87 -10.48
C PHE A 33 29.28 22.92 -9.86
N ILE A 34 28.67 21.77 -9.57
CA ILE A 34 27.31 21.69 -9.00
C ILE A 34 27.32 22.05 -7.50
N VAL A 35 28.36 21.66 -6.77
CA VAL A 35 28.47 21.93 -5.32
C VAL A 35 28.66 23.43 -5.03
N VAL A 36 29.38 24.17 -5.87
CA VAL A 36 29.62 25.61 -5.65
C VAL A 36 28.34 26.44 -5.88
N ILE A 37 27.48 26.04 -6.81
CA ILE A 37 26.19 26.74 -7.06
C ILE A 37 25.21 26.51 -5.89
N LEU A 38 25.22 25.32 -5.28
CA LEU A 38 24.31 24.97 -4.19
C LEU A 38 24.66 25.70 -2.88
N VAL A 39 25.95 25.94 -2.60
CA VAL A 39 26.39 26.68 -1.40
C VAL A 39 26.04 28.18 -1.48
N ILE A 40 26.02 28.77 -2.69
CA ILE A 40 25.66 30.19 -2.86
C ILE A 40 24.15 30.41 -2.66
N PHE A 41 23.30 29.45 -3.03
CA PHE A 41 21.84 29.57 -2.84
C PHE A 41 21.41 29.54 -1.36
N ILE A 42 22.11 28.77 -0.53
CA ILE A 42 21.80 28.65 0.91
C ILE A 42 22.12 29.95 1.66
N PHE A 43 23.14 30.70 1.24
CA PHE A 43 23.51 31.96 1.90
C PHE A 43 22.58 33.15 1.57
N VAL A 44 21.86 33.12 0.45
CA VAL A 44 20.97 34.22 0.04
C VAL A 44 19.60 34.13 0.73
N ILE A 45 19.15 32.94 1.12
CA ILE A 45 17.86 32.74 1.81
C ILE A 45 17.97 33.01 3.32
N GLY A 46 19.15 32.81 3.92
CA GLY A 46 19.39 33.02 5.36
C GLY A 46 19.43 34.48 5.84
N LEU A 47 19.44 35.48 4.94
CA LEU A 47 19.48 36.91 5.31
C LEU A 47 18.11 37.61 5.24
N ALA A 48 17.03 36.91 4.88
CA ALA A 48 15.69 37.49 4.77
C ALA A 48 14.82 37.37 6.04
N PHE A 49 15.23 36.60 7.04
CA PHE A 49 14.47 36.43 8.29
C PHE A 49 15.28 36.87 9.52
N SER A 50 15.35 38.19 9.73
CA SER A 50 15.69 38.75 11.03
C SER A 50 15.06 40.13 11.22
N GLY A 51 14.08 40.17 12.13
CA GLY A 51 13.40 41.37 12.64
C GLY A 51 11.91 41.09 12.82
N LYS A 52 11.24 41.40 13.92
CA LYS A 52 11.60 42.04 15.18
C LYS A 52 10.41 41.83 16.13
N LYS A 53 10.69 41.60 17.41
CA LYS A 53 9.73 41.44 18.53
C LYS A 53 9.21 42.82 18.99
N ASP A 54 7.95 42.92 19.44
CA ASP A 54 7.55 43.46 20.76
C ASP A 54 6.04 43.81 20.93
N ASN A 55 5.46 43.24 22.01
CA ASN A 55 4.62 43.81 23.08
C ASN A 55 3.10 44.14 22.96
N ASN A 56 2.36 43.49 23.88
CA ASN A 56 1.26 43.92 24.78
C ASN A 56 -0.01 44.60 24.26
N SER A 57 -1.18 44.09 24.70
CA SER A 57 -2.18 44.83 25.51
C SER A 57 -3.34 43.92 25.97
N ASP A 58 -3.75 44.08 27.24
CA ASP A 58 -4.93 43.50 27.89
C ASP A 58 -6.27 44.11 27.41
N SER A 59 -7.39 43.37 27.53
CA SER A 59 -8.66 43.86 28.12
C SER A 59 -9.78 42.80 28.19
N GLU A 60 -10.65 42.98 29.20
CA GLU A 60 -11.68 42.08 29.74
C GLU A 60 -13.00 41.96 28.92
N ILE A 61 -13.59 40.76 28.98
CA ILE A 61 -15.01 40.34 29.23
C ILE A 61 -16.19 41.26 28.80
N SER A 62 -17.15 40.71 28.01
CA SER A 62 -18.62 40.79 28.26
C SER A 62 -19.50 39.95 27.28
N VAL A 63 -20.16 38.92 27.85
CA VAL A 63 -21.48 38.24 27.63
C VAL A 63 -22.26 38.20 26.27
N SER A 64 -22.54 36.96 25.82
CA SER A 64 -23.72 36.28 25.15
C SER A 64 -24.91 37.05 24.53
N PRO A 65 -25.63 36.55 23.48
CA PRO A 65 -26.44 35.30 23.56
C PRO A 65 -26.45 34.35 22.32
N THR A 66 -26.87 33.11 22.57
CA THR A 66 -27.13 31.99 21.65
C THR A 66 -28.24 32.27 20.62
N PRO A 67 -28.13 31.77 19.36
CA PRO A 67 -29.31 31.52 18.52
C PRO A 67 -29.66 30.03 18.41
N VAL A 68 -30.93 29.74 18.63
CA VAL A 68 -31.63 28.48 18.37
C VAL A 68 -31.98 28.42 16.89
N VAL A 69 -31.70 27.30 16.20
CA VAL A 69 -32.17 27.06 14.83
C VAL A 69 -33.01 25.80 14.79
N THR A 70 -34.29 25.99 14.45
CA THR A 70 -35.27 24.95 14.13
C THR A 70 -35.09 24.53 12.66
N PRO A 71 -35.06 23.23 12.31
CA PRO A 71 -35.08 22.83 10.91
C PRO A 71 -36.50 22.90 10.34
N THR A 72 -36.66 23.69 9.28
CA THR A 72 -37.84 23.69 8.40
C THR A 72 -37.65 22.56 7.38
N VAL A 73 -38.57 21.60 7.34
CA VAL A 73 -38.67 20.60 6.28
C VAL A 73 -39.76 21.04 5.32
N GLU A 74 -39.41 21.18 4.04
CA GLU A 74 -40.37 21.19 2.93
C GLU A 74 -39.94 20.11 1.92
N PRO A 75 -40.84 19.20 1.49
CA PRO A 75 -40.49 18.14 0.57
C PRO A 75 -40.74 18.61 -0.87
N THR A 76 -39.72 18.52 -1.73
CA THR A 76 -39.93 18.58 -3.18
C THR A 76 -39.45 17.28 -3.80
N SER A 77 -40.44 16.54 -4.30
CA SER A 77 -40.30 15.47 -5.27
C SER A 77 -39.86 16.03 -6.62
N GLU A 78 -38.86 15.43 -7.26
CA GLU A 78 -39.00 14.79 -8.59
C GLU A 78 -37.68 14.16 -9.05
N ALA A 79 -37.83 13.07 -9.79
CA ALA A 79 -36.84 12.09 -10.16
C ALA A 79 -35.81 12.56 -11.21
N SER A 80 -34.59 12.02 -11.18
CA SER A 80 -33.77 11.84 -12.39
C SER A 80 -32.54 10.94 -12.15
N ASN A 81 -32.56 9.77 -12.79
CA ASN A 81 -31.45 9.09 -13.47
C ASN A 81 -30.11 8.80 -12.74
N ARG A 82 -29.92 7.51 -12.41
CA ARG A 82 -28.72 6.68 -12.59
C ARG A 82 -27.36 7.41 -12.47
N ALA A 83 -26.82 7.40 -11.27
CA ALA A 83 -25.39 7.43 -10.99
C ALA A 83 -25.14 6.38 -9.91
N ASP A 84 -23.96 5.74 -9.97
CA ASP A 84 -23.51 4.71 -9.04
C ASP A 84 -23.76 5.15 -7.58
N ASP A 85 -24.55 4.37 -6.84
CA ASP A 85 -24.68 4.50 -5.40
C ASP A 85 -23.33 4.10 -4.79
N ILE A 86 -22.39 5.04 -4.74
CA ILE A 86 -21.32 5.00 -3.75
C ILE A 86 -22.04 5.19 -2.41
N VAL A 87 -22.33 4.07 -1.77
CA VAL A 87 -22.75 4.05 -0.37
C VAL A 87 -21.57 4.58 0.43
N ILE A 88 -21.62 5.87 0.75
CA ILE A 88 -20.71 6.49 1.72
C ILE A 88 -20.97 5.76 3.04
N LEU A 89 -20.03 4.90 3.40
CA LEU A 89 -20.03 4.18 4.67
C LEU A 89 -19.93 5.21 5.80
N ASP A 90 -21.02 5.37 6.57
CA ASP A 90 -21.02 6.19 7.78
C ASP A 90 -20.31 5.41 8.91
N ILE A 91 -18.98 5.26 8.78
CA ILE A 91 -18.13 4.61 9.77
C ILE A 91 -17.94 5.60 10.92
N THR A 92 -18.90 5.67 11.83
CA THR A 92 -18.71 6.41 13.08
C THR A 92 -17.69 5.66 13.95
N GLY A 93 -16.41 6.00 13.81
CA GLY A 93 -15.35 5.63 14.72
C GLY A 93 -14.89 6.79 15.56
N ASP A 94 -14.30 6.46 16.71
CA ASP A 94 -13.58 7.41 17.54
C ASP A 94 -12.70 8.27 16.63
N THR A 95 -13.02 9.57 16.58
CA THR A 95 -12.13 10.58 16.05
C THR A 95 -11.01 10.70 17.07
N ASP A 96 -10.04 9.78 17.01
CA ASP A 96 -8.87 9.81 17.88
C ASP A 96 -8.22 11.20 17.75
N ALA A 97 -7.88 11.78 18.89
CA ALA A 97 -7.27 13.10 18.95
C ALA A 97 -5.92 13.16 18.20
N GLU A 98 -5.27 12.02 17.94
CA GLU A 98 -3.96 11.91 17.30
C GLU A 98 -3.82 10.61 16.48
N ALA A 99 -3.00 10.66 15.43
CA ALA A 99 -2.63 9.46 14.68
C ALA A 99 -1.68 8.56 15.48
N ILE A 100 -1.85 7.24 15.35
CA ILE A 100 -1.01 6.25 16.02
C ILE A 100 -0.42 5.30 14.98
N ALA A 101 0.87 4.98 15.12
CA ALA A 101 1.57 4.04 14.23
C ALA A 101 0.87 2.68 14.12
N ASN A 102 1.02 2.04 12.95
CA ASN A 102 0.37 0.77 12.59
C ASN A 102 -1.17 0.79 12.58
N ASN A 103 -1.79 1.96 12.76
CA ASN A 103 -3.23 2.10 12.57
C ASN A 103 -3.51 2.50 11.12
N ILE A 104 -4.66 2.03 10.63
CA ILE A 104 -5.18 2.36 9.32
C ILE A 104 -6.45 3.18 9.53
N TYR A 105 -6.50 4.31 8.83
CA TYR A 105 -7.60 5.25 8.89
C TYR A 105 -8.29 5.31 7.54
N TYR A 106 -9.61 5.31 7.56
CA TYR A 106 -10.45 5.59 6.42
C TYR A 106 -10.66 7.09 6.30
N VAL A 107 -10.52 7.62 5.09
CA VAL A 107 -10.66 9.04 4.79
C VAL A 107 -11.42 9.21 3.47
N THR A 108 -12.41 10.10 3.45
CA THR A 108 -13.07 10.52 2.20
C THR A 108 -12.55 11.90 1.80
N GLN A 109 -11.82 11.98 0.69
CA GLN A 109 -11.32 13.23 0.13
C GLN A 109 -11.80 13.40 -1.31
N ASN A 110 -12.38 14.56 -1.62
CA ASN A 110 -12.91 14.87 -2.96
C ASN A 110 -13.94 13.83 -3.49
N GLY A 111 -14.66 13.15 -2.59
CA GLY A 111 -15.62 12.11 -2.94
C GLY A 111 -14.99 10.73 -3.23
N GLU A 112 -13.68 10.59 -3.04
CA GLU A 112 -12.96 9.33 -3.16
C GLU A 112 -12.61 8.78 -1.78
N ASP A 113 -12.83 7.48 -1.62
CA ASP A 113 -12.45 6.75 -0.43
C ASP A 113 -10.96 6.38 -0.52
N LYS A 114 -10.24 6.68 0.55
CA LYS A 114 -8.80 6.49 0.66
C LYS A 114 -8.45 5.94 2.03
N LEU A 115 -7.28 5.32 2.12
CA LEU A 115 -6.70 4.90 3.38
C LEU A 115 -5.51 5.78 3.73
N PHE A 116 -5.41 6.11 5.01
CA PHE A 116 -4.27 6.80 5.59
C PHE A 116 -3.54 5.89 6.58
N TYR A 117 -2.20 5.93 6.55
CA TYR A 117 -1.35 5.19 7.47
C TYR A 117 -0.07 5.98 7.79
N LEU A 118 0.62 5.55 8.85
CA LEU A 118 1.90 6.11 9.27
C LEU A 118 3.03 5.11 9.04
N VAL A 119 4.15 5.59 8.51
CA VAL A 119 5.38 4.82 8.32
C VAL A 119 6.47 5.35 9.24
N PRO A 120 7.17 4.49 9.99
CA PRO A 120 8.30 4.93 10.77
C PRO A 120 9.47 5.34 9.86
N ILE A 121 10.03 6.52 10.12
CA ILE A 121 11.25 7.01 9.48
C ILE A 121 12.28 7.37 10.56
N LEU A 122 13.56 7.22 10.25
CA LEU A 122 14.64 7.70 11.12
C LEU A 122 14.96 9.14 10.73
N ASP A 123 15.01 10.03 11.72
CA ASP A 123 15.53 11.38 11.51
C ASP A 123 17.07 11.40 11.46
N ASP A 124 17.65 12.58 11.19
CA ASP A 124 19.10 12.78 11.11
C ASP A 124 19.84 12.51 12.44
N GLU A 125 19.11 12.30 13.54
CA GLU A 125 19.61 12.03 14.89
C GLU A 125 19.34 10.58 15.35
N ASP A 126 18.95 9.68 14.43
CA ASP A 126 18.58 8.29 14.69
C ASP A 126 17.34 8.11 15.60
N ASN A 127 16.49 9.13 15.73
CA ASN A 127 15.19 8.98 16.40
C ASN A 127 14.12 8.48 15.43
N VAL A 128 13.25 7.59 15.91
CA VAL A 128 12.08 7.14 15.14
C VAL A 128 11.01 8.23 15.16
N THR A 129 10.72 8.78 13.99
CA THR A 129 9.57 9.64 13.71
C THR A 129 8.62 8.94 12.75
N TYR A 130 7.52 9.57 12.36
CA TYR A 130 6.53 8.98 11.46
C TYR A 130 6.14 9.96 10.36
N GLU A 131 6.02 9.45 9.15
CA GLU A 131 5.44 10.18 8.02
C GLU A 131 4.10 9.55 7.64
N GLY A 132 3.11 10.40 7.39
CA GLY A 132 1.77 9.99 7.00
C GLY A 132 1.62 9.90 5.50
N TYR A 133 0.92 8.87 5.05
CA TYR A 133 0.70 8.60 3.63
C TYR A 133 -0.77 8.28 3.39
N ILE A 134 -1.34 8.87 2.33
CA ILE A 134 -2.67 8.54 1.83
C ILE A 134 -2.55 7.74 0.54
N THR A 135 -3.35 6.68 0.41
CA THR A 135 -3.40 5.87 -0.81
C THR A 135 -4.10 6.66 -1.92
N THR A 136 -3.47 6.84 -3.07
CA THR A 136 -4.06 7.51 -4.24
C THR A 136 -4.43 6.55 -5.38
N GLY A 137 -4.41 5.25 -5.10
CA GLY A 137 -4.71 4.16 -6.05
C GLY A 137 -3.44 3.61 -6.71
N ASN A 138 -3.49 2.40 -7.27
CA ASN A 138 -2.40 1.75 -8.03
C ASN A 138 -0.99 2.08 -7.51
N TYR A 139 -0.67 1.72 -6.27
CA TYR A 139 0.67 1.89 -5.68
C TYR A 139 1.17 3.33 -5.51
N SER A 140 0.34 4.32 -5.79
CA SER A 140 0.66 5.71 -5.57
C SER A 140 0.25 6.14 -4.16
N PHE A 141 1.14 6.91 -3.54
CA PHE A 141 0.94 7.48 -2.22
C PHE A 141 1.35 8.95 -2.23
N GLU A 142 0.57 9.75 -1.52
CA GLU A 142 0.88 11.15 -1.28
C GLU A 142 1.16 11.34 0.21
N SER A 143 2.26 12.04 0.52
CA SER A 143 2.57 12.44 1.90
C SER A 143 1.50 13.42 2.38
N GLN A 144 0.97 13.17 3.57
CA GLN A 144 -0.13 13.92 4.13
C GLN A 144 -0.01 13.96 5.65
N GLU A 145 -0.15 15.15 6.25
CA GLU A 145 -0.22 15.26 7.70
C GLU A 145 -1.60 14.84 8.20
N TYR A 146 -1.66 14.11 9.33
CA TYR A 146 -2.93 13.69 9.93
C TYR A 146 -3.83 14.88 10.29
N ALA A 147 -3.24 15.99 10.73
CA ALA A 147 -3.97 17.20 11.12
C ALA A 147 -4.74 17.86 9.96
N ASP A 148 -4.36 17.56 8.72
CA ASP A 148 -5.00 18.07 7.51
C ASP A 148 -6.14 17.15 7.02
N LEU A 149 -6.31 15.98 7.64
CA LEU A 149 -7.37 15.05 7.27
C LEU A 149 -8.72 15.53 7.80
N ASN A 150 -9.73 15.48 6.93
CA ASN A 150 -11.11 15.78 7.32
C ASN A 150 -11.76 14.53 7.92
N ASN A 151 -11.95 14.53 9.23
CA ASN A 151 -12.63 13.46 9.98
C ASN A 151 -12.09 12.04 9.68
N PRO A 152 -10.78 11.79 9.83
CA PRO A 152 -10.24 10.45 9.63
C PRO A 152 -10.85 9.48 10.66
N ILE A 153 -11.21 8.29 10.19
CA ILE A 153 -11.82 7.26 11.02
C ILE A 153 -10.86 6.09 11.15
N ARG A 154 -10.42 5.77 12.38
CA ARG A 154 -9.63 4.54 12.59
C ARG A 154 -10.50 3.32 12.30
N ILE A 155 -10.05 2.48 11.37
CA ILE A 155 -10.73 1.23 10.98
C ILE A 155 -10.00 -0.04 11.41
N ALA A 156 -8.68 0.05 11.64
CA ALA A 156 -7.90 -1.09 12.10
C ALA A 156 -6.60 -0.67 12.79
N SER A 157 -6.08 -1.58 13.60
CA SER A 157 -4.69 -1.61 14.04
C SER A 157 -4.04 -2.89 13.52
N ILE A 158 -2.87 -2.77 12.92
CA ILE A 158 -2.06 -3.89 12.47
C ILE A 158 -1.00 -4.19 13.54
N PRO A 159 -0.76 -5.46 13.91
CA PRO A 159 0.14 -5.80 15.02
C PRO A 159 1.63 -5.59 14.71
N THR A 160 1.96 -5.32 13.44
CA THR A 160 3.32 -5.23 12.91
C THR A 160 3.60 -3.83 12.37
N THR A 161 4.87 -3.54 12.11
CA THR A 161 5.28 -2.31 11.45
C THR A 161 4.88 -2.34 9.97
N LEU A 162 3.99 -1.43 9.61
CA LEU A 162 3.55 -1.24 8.24
C LEU A 162 4.56 -0.38 7.48
N THR A 163 5.02 -0.85 6.32
CA THR A 163 5.87 -0.07 5.40
C THR A 163 5.02 0.76 4.47
N TYR A 164 4.06 0.13 3.79
CA TYR A 164 3.06 0.82 2.98
C TYR A 164 1.84 -0.04 2.70
N ILE A 165 0.73 0.63 2.39
CA ILE A 165 -0.47 0.01 1.83
C ILE A 165 -0.30 0.00 0.31
N VAL A 166 -0.50 -1.17 -0.28
CA VAL A 166 -0.39 -1.40 -1.71
C VAL A 166 -1.71 -1.06 -2.40
N ASP A 167 -2.78 -1.68 -1.93
CA ASP A 167 -4.10 -1.65 -2.54
C ASP A 167 -5.15 -2.09 -1.52
N PHE A 168 -6.40 -1.73 -1.76
CA PHE A 168 -7.51 -2.18 -0.93
C PHE A 168 -8.79 -2.34 -1.74
N LYS A 169 -9.68 -3.19 -1.23
CA LYS A 169 -11.01 -3.41 -1.81
C LYS A 169 -12.05 -3.57 -0.72
N ILE A 170 -13.13 -2.81 -0.83
CA ILE A 170 -14.29 -2.91 0.05
C ILE A 170 -15.30 -3.87 -0.58
N THR A 171 -15.93 -4.71 0.23
CA THR A 171 -17.00 -5.60 -0.24
C THR A 171 -18.22 -4.79 -0.69
N SER A 172 -19.01 -5.34 -1.61
CA SER A 172 -20.18 -4.62 -2.16
C SER A 172 -21.25 -4.29 -1.12
N ASP A 173 -21.31 -5.04 -0.02
CA ASP A 173 -22.21 -4.81 1.10
C ASP A 173 -21.59 -3.92 2.19
N ASN A 174 -20.36 -3.43 1.96
CA ASN A 174 -19.66 -2.51 2.85
C ASN A 174 -19.45 -3.08 4.26
N SER A 175 -19.38 -4.41 4.39
CA SER A 175 -19.16 -5.09 5.67
C SER A 175 -17.68 -5.34 5.97
N GLU A 176 -16.87 -5.53 4.93
CA GLU A 176 -15.46 -5.87 5.05
C GLU A 176 -14.60 -5.03 4.08
N ILE A 177 -13.36 -4.76 4.49
CA ILE A 177 -12.31 -4.24 3.60
C ILE A 177 -11.12 -5.20 3.61
N TYR A 178 -10.65 -5.54 2.42
CA TYR A 178 -9.43 -6.30 2.19
C TYR A 178 -8.32 -5.32 1.86
N ILE A 179 -7.18 -5.41 2.56
CA ILE A 179 -6.05 -4.51 2.36
C ILE A 179 -4.80 -5.34 2.13
N SER A 180 -4.14 -5.07 1.00
CA SER A 180 -2.80 -5.53 0.70
C SER A 180 -1.79 -4.57 1.30
N VAL A 181 -0.90 -5.08 2.15
CA VAL A 181 0.15 -4.29 2.79
C VAL A 181 1.50 -4.94 2.62
N VAL A 182 2.53 -4.11 2.69
CA VAL A 182 3.92 -4.56 2.82
C VAL A 182 4.39 -4.28 4.24
N GLU A 183 4.79 -5.34 4.93
CA GLU A 183 5.35 -5.30 6.27
C GLU A 183 6.86 -5.45 6.22
N ARG A 184 7.58 -4.64 6.99
CA ARG A 184 9.02 -4.77 7.12
C ARG A 184 9.37 -5.79 8.20
N ILE A 185 9.95 -6.93 7.81
CA ILE A 185 10.52 -7.90 8.75
C ILE A 185 11.93 -7.45 9.18
N SER A 186 12.72 -6.96 8.22
CA SER A 186 14.06 -6.41 8.47
C SER A 186 14.44 -5.41 7.38
N GLU A 187 15.61 -4.77 7.49
CA GLU A 187 16.10 -3.77 6.53
C GLU A 187 16.07 -4.23 5.05
N PHE A 188 16.18 -5.53 4.80
CA PHE A 188 16.23 -6.11 3.45
C PHE A 188 15.14 -7.15 3.18
N ILE A 189 14.23 -7.37 4.13
CA ILE A 189 13.20 -8.40 4.01
C ILE A 189 11.85 -7.78 4.26
N GLU A 190 11.05 -7.79 3.21
CA GLU A 190 9.67 -7.35 3.22
C GLU A 190 8.74 -8.54 2.98
N LYS A 191 7.55 -8.46 3.58
CA LYS A 191 6.52 -9.48 3.54
C LYS A 191 5.25 -8.83 3.02
N ASN A 192 4.66 -9.41 1.97
CA ASN A 192 3.33 -9.02 1.55
C ASN A 192 2.32 -9.74 2.43
N VAL A 193 1.35 -9.00 2.94
CA VAL A 193 0.32 -9.50 3.83
C VAL A 193 -1.01 -8.97 3.38
N LEU A 194 -2.01 -9.85 3.34
CA LEU A 194 -3.39 -9.50 3.08
C LEU A 194 -4.14 -9.52 4.41
N TYR A 195 -4.70 -8.39 4.78
CA TYR A 195 -5.58 -8.25 5.93
C TYR A 195 -7.03 -8.17 5.48
N LYS A 196 -7.90 -8.83 6.24
CA LYS A 196 -9.34 -8.60 6.22
C LYS A 196 -9.72 -7.78 7.43
N ILE A 197 -10.47 -6.71 7.24
CA ILE A 197 -10.97 -5.87 8.31
C ILE A 197 -12.49 -5.88 8.27
N ASP A 198 -13.10 -6.30 9.36
CA ASP A 198 -14.53 -6.20 9.59
C ASP A 198 -14.85 -4.76 10.01
N LEU A 199 -15.65 -4.04 9.20
CA LEU A 199 -15.95 -2.63 9.44
C LEU A 199 -16.93 -2.40 10.60
N GLN A 200 -17.68 -3.42 11.01
CA GLN A 200 -18.60 -3.36 12.15
C GLN A 200 -17.85 -3.52 13.48
N SER A 201 -16.91 -4.46 13.54
CA SER A 201 -16.11 -4.71 14.74
C SER A 201 -14.78 -3.96 14.79
N LYS A 202 -14.34 -3.38 13.65
CA LYS A 202 -13.05 -2.68 13.46
C LYS A 202 -11.85 -3.54 13.82
N ASN A 203 -11.99 -4.84 13.58
CA ASN A 203 -10.94 -5.82 13.82
C ASN A 203 -10.31 -6.23 12.51
N SER A 204 -8.98 -6.25 12.49
CA SER A 204 -8.19 -6.82 11.40
C SER A 204 -7.88 -8.29 11.68
N THR A 205 -7.74 -9.08 10.61
CA THR A 205 -7.27 -10.46 10.65
C THR A 205 -6.38 -10.71 9.44
N GLU A 206 -5.20 -11.25 9.67
CA GLU A 206 -4.31 -11.71 8.60
C GLU A 206 -4.95 -12.93 7.92
N VAL A 207 -5.14 -12.86 6.59
CA VAL A 207 -5.74 -13.96 5.81
C VAL A 207 -4.75 -14.62 4.87
N TRP A 208 -3.71 -13.92 4.44
CA TRP A 208 -2.64 -14.47 3.60
C TRP A 208 -1.35 -13.70 3.81
N SER A 209 -0.22 -14.37 3.62
CA SER A 209 1.07 -13.74 3.84
C SER A 209 2.18 -14.47 3.09
N ARG A 210 3.12 -13.72 2.50
CA ARG A 210 4.25 -14.27 1.78
C ARG A 210 5.44 -13.33 1.72
N ILE A 211 6.64 -13.91 1.79
CA ILE A 211 7.87 -13.21 1.44
C ILE A 211 8.05 -13.36 -0.07
N LEU A 212 8.00 -12.25 -0.81
CA LEU A 212 8.00 -12.26 -2.28
C LEU A 212 9.39 -12.44 -2.91
N HIS A 213 10.36 -13.03 -2.20
CA HIS A 213 11.69 -13.37 -2.72
C HIS A 213 12.11 -14.81 -2.38
N ASP A 214 11.13 -15.67 -2.12
CA ASP A 214 11.36 -17.10 -1.85
C ASP A 214 11.26 -17.91 -3.16
N GLU A 215 11.92 -19.07 -3.22
CA GLU A 215 12.09 -19.95 -4.40
C GLU A 215 10.75 -20.38 -5.05
N SER A 216 9.62 -20.21 -4.36
CA SER A 216 8.29 -20.53 -4.89
C SER A 216 7.69 -19.44 -5.79
N TYR A 217 8.26 -18.23 -5.80
CA TYR A 217 7.83 -17.04 -6.56
C TYR A 217 9.01 -16.44 -7.33
N GLU A 218 9.98 -17.28 -7.74
CA GLU A 218 11.17 -16.84 -8.48
C GLU A 218 10.78 -15.88 -9.61
N ASP A 219 11.54 -14.78 -9.71
CA ASP A 219 11.36 -13.65 -10.64
C ASP A 219 10.25 -12.64 -10.32
N LEU A 220 9.43 -12.86 -9.28
CA LEU A 220 8.47 -11.87 -8.80
C LEU A 220 9.11 -11.02 -7.71
N TYR A 221 9.21 -9.71 -7.94
CA TYR A 221 9.79 -8.76 -6.98
C TYR A 221 8.82 -7.60 -6.70
N GLY A 222 7.52 -7.82 -6.68
CA GLY A 222 6.56 -6.73 -6.51
C GLY A 222 5.62 -6.95 -5.35
N SER A 223 4.37 -6.57 -5.58
CA SER A 223 3.32 -6.44 -4.59
C SER A 223 2.02 -6.99 -5.17
N ILE A 224 0.96 -7.09 -4.36
CA ILE A 224 -0.31 -7.69 -4.80
C ILE A 224 -1.44 -6.65 -4.91
N THR A 225 -2.03 -6.50 -6.09
CA THR A 225 -3.25 -5.70 -6.34
C THR A 225 -4.47 -6.59 -6.20
N ILE A 226 -5.55 -6.12 -5.57
CA ILE A 226 -6.78 -6.89 -5.35
C ILE A 226 -7.77 -6.61 -6.48
N ASN A 227 -7.91 -7.54 -7.42
CA ASN A 227 -8.82 -7.40 -8.55
C ASN A 227 -10.28 -7.61 -8.14
N GLY A 228 -10.55 -8.54 -7.22
CA GLY A 228 -11.92 -8.91 -6.87
C GLY A 228 -12.04 -9.99 -5.80
N THR A 229 -13.28 -10.18 -5.34
CA THR A 229 -13.68 -11.24 -4.40
C THR A 229 -14.77 -12.09 -5.05
N ILE A 230 -14.62 -13.42 -5.00
CA ILE A 230 -15.56 -14.39 -5.56
C ILE A 230 -15.77 -15.48 -4.51
N ASP A 231 -16.94 -15.50 -3.89
CA ASP A 231 -17.25 -16.39 -2.75
C ASP A 231 -16.17 -16.28 -1.65
N LYS A 232 -15.40 -17.34 -1.41
CA LYS A 232 -14.30 -17.39 -0.43
C LYS A 232 -12.91 -17.15 -1.04
N TRP A 233 -12.84 -16.71 -2.29
CA TRP A 233 -11.58 -16.48 -2.98
C TRP A 233 -11.39 -15.00 -3.32
N ILE A 234 -10.15 -14.55 -3.23
CA ILE A 234 -9.69 -13.26 -3.75
C ILE A 234 -8.91 -13.52 -5.02
N GLU A 235 -9.28 -12.79 -6.07
CA GLU A 235 -8.48 -12.65 -7.28
C GLU A 235 -7.57 -11.43 -7.10
N ALA A 236 -6.27 -11.64 -7.27
CA ALA A 236 -5.26 -10.60 -7.17
C ALA A 236 -4.26 -10.70 -8.33
N THR A 237 -3.64 -9.57 -8.68
CA THR A 237 -2.51 -9.53 -9.61
C THR A 237 -1.22 -9.33 -8.85
N MET A 238 -0.20 -10.13 -9.17
CA MET A 238 1.17 -9.94 -8.71
C MET A 238 1.95 -9.10 -9.72
N LEU A 239 2.68 -8.11 -9.22
CA LEU A 239 3.54 -7.26 -10.04
C LEU A 239 4.99 -7.74 -10.04
N GLU A 240 5.70 -7.55 -11.16
CA GLU A 240 7.10 -7.95 -11.31
C GLU A 240 8.08 -7.05 -10.53
N CYS A 241 7.72 -5.79 -10.29
CA CYS A 241 8.67 -4.78 -9.78
C CYS A 241 8.12 -3.91 -8.64
N PHE A 242 8.92 -3.79 -7.57
CA PHE A 242 8.80 -2.73 -6.57
C PHE A 242 9.15 -1.35 -7.16
N GLY A 243 8.15 -0.48 -7.35
CA GLY A 243 8.35 0.94 -7.65
C GLY A 243 8.76 1.27 -9.09
N CYS A 244 8.57 0.36 -10.04
CA CYS A 244 8.68 0.69 -11.46
C CYS A 244 7.44 1.46 -11.93
N ASP A 245 7.65 2.56 -12.66
CA ASP A 245 6.60 3.18 -13.48
C ASP A 245 6.26 2.23 -14.65
N GLY A 246 5.32 1.32 -14.42
CA GLY A 246 4.79 0.42 -15.43
C GLY A 246 4.31 -0.90 -14.86
N ASP A 247 3.04 -1.21 -15.10
CA ASP A 247 2.41 -2.49 -14.80
C ASP A 247 2.99 -3.57 -15.71
N VAL A 248 4.06 -4.23 -15.26
CA VAL A 248 4.37 -5.56 -15.79
C VAL A 248 3.66 -6.53 -14.85
N ASP A 249 2.42 -6.84 -15.20
CA ASP A 249 1.65 -7.91 -14.58
C ASP A 249 2.42 -9.21 -14.79
N SER A 250 2.69 -9.92 -13.70
CA SER A 250 3.52 -11.13 -13.73
C SER A 250 2.79 -12.36 -13.25
N GLY A 251 1.56 -12.17 -12.79
CA GLY A 251 0.60 -13.23 -12.80
C GLY A 251 -0.63 -13.01 -11.95
N VAL A 252 -1.63 -13.84 -12.19
CA VAL A 252 -2.86 -13.88 -11.40
C VAL A 252 -2.68 -14.84 -10.23
N LEU A 253 -2.97 -14.33 -9.04
CA LEU A 253 -2.95 -15.05 -7.78
C LEU A 253 -4.38 -15.21 -7.27
N ILE A 254 -4.76 -16.45 -6.95
CA ILE A 254 -6.03 -16.77 -6.32
C ILE A 254 -5.78 -17.14 -4.87
N ILE A 255 -6.41 -16.46 -3.93
CA ILE A 255 -6.19 -16.63 -2.48
C ILE A 255 -7.49 -17.08 -1.83
N ASN A 256 -7.50 -18.17 -1.08
CA ASN A 256 -8.65 -18.58 -0.27
C ASN A 256 -8.63 -17.88 1.10
N ILE A 257 -9.66 -17.06 1.36
CA ILE A 257 -9.73 -16.19 2.54
C ILE A 257 -9.90 -16.94 3.87
N ASN A 258 -10.34 -18.20 3.82
CA ASN A 258 -10.62 -18.97 5.03
C ASN A 258 -9.37 -19.67 5.60
N ASN A 259 -8.43 -20.03 4.74
CA ASN A 259 -7.25 -20.82 5.11
C ASN A 259 -5.92 -20.18 4.70
N GLY A 260 -5.94 -19.13 3.88
CA GLY A 260 -4.75 -18.47 3.36
C GLY A 260 -3.97 -19.28 2.33
N ASN A 261 -4.53 -20.37 1.81
CA ASN A 261 -3.94 -21.10 0.70
C ASN A 261 -4.09 -20.29 -0.57
N ASP A 262 -3.13 -20.43 -1.48
CA ASP A 262 -3.12 -19.68 -2.72
C ASP A 262 -2.71 -20.53 -3.93
N LEU A 263 -3.02 -19.99 -5.10
CA LEU A 263 -2.72 -20.58 -6.40
C LEU A 263 -2.25 -19.48 -7.35
N LEU A 264 -0.99 -19.56 -7.76
CA LEU A 264 -0.41 -18.69 -8.79
C LEU A 264 -0.67 -19.31 -10.18
N LEU A 265 -1.26 -18.53 -11.07
CA LEU A 265 -1.62 -18.96 -12.43
C LEU A 265 -0.69 -18.40 -13.52
N GLY A 266 0.30 -17.57 -13.15
CA GLY A 266 1.12 -16.81 -14.10
C GLY A 266 0.28 -15.82 -14.90
N ASP A 267 0.68 -15.49 -16.13
CA ASP A 267 0.00 -14.54 -17.05
C ASP A 267 -1.34 -15.09 -17.59
N ALA A 268 -2.22 -15.51 -16.69
CA ALA A 268 -3.51 -16.07 -17.00
C ALA A 268 -4.50 -14.98 -17.41
N THR A 269 -5.30 -15.28 -18.43
CA THR A 269 -6.41 -14.45 -18.90
C THR A 269 -7.70 -15.25 -18.98
N ASP A 270 -8.83 -14.58 -19.25
CA ASP A 270 -10.15 -15.20 -19.48
C ASP A 270 -10.59 -16.14 -18.35
N LEU A 271 -10.43 -15.69 -17.10
CA LEU A 271 -10.72 -16.48 -15.91
C LEU A 271 -12.22 -16.75 -15.77
N THR A 272 -12.58 -18.00 -15.53
CA THR A 272 -13.95 -18.45 -15.25
C THR A 272 -13.94 -19.34 -14.02
N PHE A 273 -14.60 -18.91 -12.95
CA PHE A 273 -14.70 -19.64 -11.70
C PHE A 273 -15.94 -20.54 -11.70
N ASP A 274 -15.74 -21.79 -11.30
CA ASP A 274 -16.82 -22.71 -10.94
C ASP A 274 -16.71 -23.01 -9.43
N THR A 275 -17.50 -22.29 -8.65
CA THR A 275 -17.48 -22.39 -7.18
C THR A 275 -18.10 -23.70 -6.68
N GLU A 276 -19.02 -24.32 -7.45
CA GLU A 276 -19.65 -25.59 -7.09
C GLU A 276 -18.67 -26.76 -7.19
N SER A 277 -17.89 -26.80 -8.28
CA SER A 277 -16.84 -27.81 -8.45
C SER A 277 -15.50 -27.42 -7.83
N SER A 278 -15.38 -26.19 -7.30
CA SER A 278 -14.13 -25.61 -6.79
C SER A 278 -13.01 -25.69 -7.83
N THR A 279 -13.31 -25.27 -9.05
CA THR A 279 -12.33 -25.21 -10.14
C THR A 279 -12.30 -23.83 -10.79
N ILE A 280 -11.19 -23.55 -11.46
CA ILE A 280 -11.01 -22.36 -12.27
C ILE A 280 -10.52 -22.75 -13.65
N GLU A 281 -11.17 -22.21 -14.68
CA GLU A 281 -10.72 -22.29 -16.06
C GLU A 281 -10.10 -20.97 -16.48
N TYR A 282 -9.00 -21.04 -17.24
CA TYR A 282 -8.22 -19.86 -17.62
C TYR A 282 -7.39 -20.14 -18.87
N THR A 283 -6.90 -19.09 -19.52
CA THR A 283 -6.03 -19.18 -20.70
C THR A 283 -4.62 -18.77 -20.33
N VAL A 284 -3.61 -19.57 -20.70
CA VAL A 284 -2.18 -19.18 -20.63
C VAL A 284 -1.53 -19.50 -21.97
N ALA A 285 -0.82 -18.53 -22.54
CA ALA A 285 -0.17 -18.66 -23.85
C ALA A 285 -1.10 -19.21 -24.95
N GLY A 286 -2.37 -18.80 -24.94
CA GLY A 286 -3.39 -19.23 -25.90
C GLY A 286 -3.97 -20.63 -25.69
N ALA A 287 -3.62 -21.32 -24.60
CA ALA A 287 -4.17 -22.63 -24.26
C ALA A 287 -5.10 -22.55 -23.04
N ARG A 288 -6.31 -23.12 -23.17
CA ARG A 288 -7.24 -23.28 -22.03
C ARG A 288 -6.71 -24.32 -21.06
N LYS A 289 -6.75 -23.97 -19.77
CA LYS A 289 -6.33 -24.77 -18.62
C LYS A 289 -7.45 -24.82 -17.60
N THR A 290 -7.38 -25.82 -16.73
CA THR A 290 -8.27 -25.97 -15.60
C THR A 290 -7.44 -26.36 -14.39
N SER A 291 -7.66 -25.69 -13.26
CA SER A 291 -7.01 -25.99 -11.99
C SER A 291 -8.06 -26.11 -10.88
N THR A 292 -7.72 -26.85 -9.83
CA THR A 292 -8.52 -26.90 -8.60
C THR A 292 -8.23 -25.65 -7.78
N LEU A 293 -9.28 -25.01 -7.26
CA LEU A 293 -9.17 -23.86 -6.39
C LEU A 293 -8.62 -24.27 -5.00
N PRO A 294 -7.80 -23.40 -4.37
CA PRO A 294 -7.18 -23.66 -3.07
C PRO A 294 -8.17 -23.60 -1.89
#